data_AF-T0HSR5-F1
#
_entry.id   AF-T0HSR5-F1
#
_cell.length_a   1.000
_cell.length_b   1.000
_cell.length_c   1.000
_cell.angle_alpha   90.00
_cell.angle_beta   90.00
_cell.angle_gamma   90.00
#
_symmetry.space_group_name_H-M   'P 1'
#
loop_
_entity.id
_entity.type
_entity.pdbx_description
1 polymer ?
#
loop_
_entity_poly.entity_id
_entity_poly.type
_entity_poly.pdbx_seq_one_letter_code
_entity_poly.pdbx_strand_id
1 'polypeptide(L)'
;MQVTLFKALKSIKVGDDQATAVVEQLEEFMALKIKEANAALEAQNKALESKIDGLKTQLTILSIMLGVISLASLAGPILAKLIK
;
A
#
# COMPACT_ATOMS: atom_id res chain seq x y z
N MET A 1 -27.50 -6.21 0.95
CA MET A 1 -27.73 -6.00 -0.50
C MET A 1 -28.52 -7.16 -1.09
N GLN A 2 -28.19 -8.43 -0.78
CA GLN A 2 -29.00 -9.61 -1.11
C GLN A 2 -30.52 -9.45 -0.91
N VAL A 3 -30.96 -9.03 0.28
CA VAL A 3 -32.40 -9.02 0.63
C VAL A 3 -33.24 -8.13 -0.30
N THR A 4 -32.68 -7.02 -0.79
CA THR A 4 -33.40 -6.11 -1.72
C THR A 4 -33.45 -6.72 -3.13
N LEU A 5 -32.33 -7.28 -3.60
CA LEU A 5 -32.25 -7.89 -4.92
C LEU A 5 -33.12 -9.15 -4.99
N PHE A 6 -33.06 -9.99 -3.94
CA PHE A 6 -33.91 -11.17 -3.78
C PHE A 6 -35.39 -10.81 -3.81
N LYS A 7 -35.80 -9.77 -3.04
CA LYS A 7 -37.19 -9.26 -3.06
C LYS A 7 -37.59 -8.75 -4.45
N ALA A 8 -36.68 -8.08 -5.16
CA ALA A 8 -36.93 -7.61 -6.52
C ALA A 8 -37.09 -8.80 -7.50
N LEU A 9 -36.23 -9.81 -7.44
CA LEU A 9 -36.33 -11.03 -8.25
C LEU A 9 -37.59 -11.84 -7.93
N LYS A 10 -37.98 -11.89 -6.66
CA LYS A 10 -39.23 -12.51 -6.24
C LYS A 10 -40.46 -11.74 -6.77
N SER A 11 -40.39 -10.41 -6.84
CA SER A 11 -41.49 -9.57 -7.36
C SER A 11 -41.78 -9.79 -8.84
N ILE A 12 -40.79 -10.22 -9.62
CA ILE A 12 -40.93 -10.61 -11.04
C ILE A 12 -41.30 -12.09 -11.23
N LYS A 13 -41.78 -12.76 -10.17
CA LYS A 13 -42.25 -14.17 -10.14
C LYS A 13 -41.19 -15.22 -10.47
N VAL A 14 -39.91 -14.94 -10.23
CA VAL A 14 -38.87 -15.97 -10.26
C VAL A 14 -39.02 -16.86 -9.03
N GLY A 15 -38.84 -18.18 -9.18
CA GLY A 15 -38.93 -19.11 -8.06
C GLY A 15 -37.88 -18.79 -6.98
N ASP A 16 -38.21 -19.05 -5.71
CA ASP A 16 -37.34 -18.68 -4.57
C ASP A 16 -35.93 -19.27 -4.69
N ASP A 17 -35.80 -20.52 -5.15
CA ASP A 17 -34.50 -21.18 -5.35
C ASP A 17 -33.68 -20.49 -6.45
N GLN A 18 -34.33 -20.10 -7.55
CA GLN A 18 -33.68 -19.40 -8.66
C GLN A 18 -33.30 -17.97 -8.28
N ALA A 19 -34.15 -17.27 -7.54
CA ALA A 19 -33.87 -15.94 -7.05
C ALA A 19 -32.70 -15.94 -6.05
N THR A 20 -32.61 -16.97 -5.21
CA THR A 20 -31.50 -17.16 -4.27
C THR A 20 -30.20 -17.40 -5.03
N ALA A 21 -30.19 -18.35 -5.97
CA ALA A 21 -29.02 -18.68 -6.77
C ALA A 21 -28.46 -17.49 -7.55
N VAL A 22 -29.33 -16.66 -8.15
CA VAL A 22 -28.90 -15.46 -8.88
C VAL A 22 -28.24 -14.46 -7.95
N VAL A 23 -28.82 -14.23 -6.76
CA VAL A 23 -28.27 -13.29 -5.78
C VAL A 23 -26.91 -13.74 -5.26
N GLU A 24 -26.78 -15.02 -4.92
CA GLU A 24 -25.52 -15.60 -4.45
C GLU A 24 -24.42 -15.48 -5.51
N GLN A 25 -24.69 -15.87 -6.75
CA GLN A 25 -23.72 -15.74 -7.85
C GLN A 25 -23.31 -14.28 -8.09
N LEU A 26 -24.24 -13.34 -7.99
CA LEU A 26 -23.95 -11.91 -8.16
C LEU A 26 -23.04 -11.39 -7.06
N GLU A 27 -23.25 -11.82 -5.82
CA GLU A 27 -22.40 -11.43 -4.69
C GLU A 27 -21.01 -12.06 -4.76
N GLU A 28 -20.91 -13.33 -5.14
CA GLU A 28 -19.63 -13.99 -5.40
C GLU A 28 -18.86 -13.28 -6.51
N PHE A 29 -19.53 -12.93 -7.61
CA PHE A 29 -18.93 -12.20 -8.72
C PHE A 29 -18.48 -10.79 -8.30
N MET A 30 -19.30 -10.05 -7.55
CA MET A 30 -18.93 -8.74 -7.03
C MET A 30 -17.74 -8.84 -6.08
N ALA A 31 -17.72 -9.81 -5.17
CA ALA A 31 -16.60 -10.04 -4.26
C ALA A 31 -15.30 -10.33 -5.03
N LEU A 32 -15.38 -11.16 -6.07
CA LEU A 32 -14.25 -11.45 -6.95
C LEU A 32 -13.76 -10.19 -7.68
N LYS A 33 -14.68 -9.39 -8.24
CA LYS A 33 -14.32 -8.15 -8.94
C LYS A 33 -13.74 -7.08 -8.01
N ILE A 34 -14.25 -6.96 -6.79
CA ILE A 34 -13.69 -6.07 -5.76
C ILE A 34 -12.27 -6.52 -5.41
N LYS A 35 -12.06 -7.83 -5.23
CA LYS A 35 -10.72 -8.38 -4.95
C LYS A 35 -9.74 -8.13 -6.09
N GLU A 36 -10.16 -8.34 -7.34
CA GLU A 36 -9.34 -8.04 -8.53
C GLU A 36 -8.97 -6.56 -8.61
N ALA A 37 -9.94 -5.67 -8.38
CA ALA A 37 -9.69 -4.22 -8.38
C ALA A 37 -8.72 -3.81 -7.25
N ASN A 38 -8.90 -4.39 -6.06
CA ASN A 38 -8.05 -4.10 -4.91
C ASN A 38 -6.64 -4.68 -5.06
N ALA A 39 -6.45 -5.79 -5.76
CA ALA A 39 -5.13 -6.38 -5.97
C ALA A 39 -4.16 -5.41 -6.68
N ALA A 40 -4.65 -4.65 -7.66
CA ALA A 40 -3.84 -3.63 -8.33
C ALA A 40 -3.46 -2.48 -7.39
N LEU A 41 -4.40 -2.04 -6.54
CA LEU A 41 -4.16 -0.99 -5.54
C LEU A 41 -3.19 -1.46 -4.45
N GLU A 42 -3.32 -2.70 -3.98
CA GLU A 42 -2.40 -3.31 -3.01
C GLU A 42 -0.97 -3.41 -3.57
N ALA A 43 -0.82 -3.78 -4.84
CA ALA A 43 0.47 -3.82 -5.50
C ALA A 43 1.12 -2.42 -5.59
N GLN A 44 0.33 -1.40 -5.93
CA GLN A 44 0.81 -0.01 -5.95
C GLN A 44 1.18 0.49 -4.55
N ASN A 45 0.40 0.15 -3.52
CA ASN A 45 0.70 0.50 -2.14
C ASN A 45 2.03 -0.13 -1.68
N LYS A 46 2.25 -1.43 -1.93
CA LYS A 46 3.52 -2.09 -1.61
C LYS A 46 4.71 -1.48 -2.36
N ALA A 47 4.51 -1.09 -3.62
CA ALA A 47 5.55 -0.42 -4.40
C ALA A 47 5.88 0.97 -3.84
N LEU A 48 4.88 1.72 -3.38
CA LEU A 48 5.07 3.02 -2.72
C LEU A 48 5.78 2.88 -1.37
N GLU A 49 5.38 1.90 -0.54
CA GLU A 49 6.06 1.59 0.73
C GLU A 49 7.55 1.29 0.51
N SER A 50 7.86 0.43 -0.47
CA SER A 50 9.25 0.11 -0.82
C SER A 50 10.04 1.34 -1.27
N LYS A 51 9.43 2.24 -2.07
CA LYS A 51 10.08 3.51 -2.47
C LYS A 51 10.34 4.41 -1.27
N ILE A 52 9.38 4.53 -0.35
CA ILE A 52 9.53 5.34 0.86
C ILE A 52 10.66 4.81 1.73
N ASP A 53 10.77 3.49 1.91
CA ASP A 53 11.86 2.91 2.71
C ASP A 53 13.22 3.05 2.04
N GLY A 54 13.28 2.99 0.71
CA GLY A 54 14.46 3.34 -0.06
C GLY A 54 14.91 4.79 0.18
N LEU A 55 13.97 5.73 0.15
CA LEU A 55 14.24 7.15 0.43
C LEU A 55 14.71 7.39 1.87
N LYS A 56 14.10 6.73 2.87
CA LYS A 56 14.55 6.80 4.28
C LYS A 56 15.99 6.31 4.44
N THR A 57 16.35 5.23 3.75
CA THR A 57 17.71 4.69 3.76
C THR A 57 18.70 5.69 3.17
N GLN A 58 18.38 6.28 2.01
CA GLN A 58 19.21 7.32 1.40
C GLN A 58 19.37 8.55 2.30
N LEU A 59 18.29 8.99 2.94
CA LEU A 59 18.34 10.12 3.86
C LEU A 59 19.21 9.83 5.08
N THR A 60 19.14 8.61 5.62
CA THR A 60 20.00 8.16 6.72
C THR A 60 21.48 8.20 6.32
N ILE A 61 21.81 7.64 5.15
CA ILE A 61 23.19 7.64 4.63
C ILE A 61 23.69 9.08 4.44
N LEU A 62 22.88 9.95 3.84
CA LEU A 62 23.25 11.35 3.65
C LEU A 62 23.51 12.06 4.99
N SER A 63 22.66 11.82 5.98
CA SER A 63 22.80 12.39 7.32
C SER A 63 24.11 11.93 7.99
N ILE A 64 24.47 10.65 7.85
CA ILE A 64 25.74 10.12 8.35
C ILE A 64 26.92 10.77 7.63
N MET A 65 26.90 10.87 6.30
CA MET A 65 27.98 11.49 5.53
C MET A 65 28.22 12.94 5.93
N LEU A 66 27.14 13.72 6.07
CA LEU A 66 27.24 15.11 6.53
C LEU A 66 27.83 15.20 7.94
N GLY A 67 27.44 14.30 8.85
CA GLY A 67 28.02 14.20 10.19
C GLY A 67 29.53 13.94 10.15
N VAL A 68 29.99 12.96 9.36
CA VAL A 68 31.41 12.64 9.21
C VAL A 68 32.21 13.81 8.63
N ILE A 69 31.69 14.48 7.59
CA ILE A 69 32.33 15.65 6.99
C ILE A 69 32.49 16.79 8.03
N SER A 70 31.44 17.04 8.82
CA SER A 70 31.50 18.07 9.87
C SER A 70 32.57 17.78 10.92
N LEU A 71 32.70 16.53 11.37
CA LEU A 71 33.74 16.09 12.30
C LEU A 71 35.15 16.22 11.72
N ALA A 72 35.34 15.81 10.46
CA ALA A 72 36.63 15.92 9.78
C ALA A 72 37.08 17.39 9.62
N SER A 73 36.14 18.29 9.32
CA SER A 73 36.42 19.73 9.20
C SER A 73 36.87 20.39 10.51
N LEU A 74 36.44 19.86 11.67
CA LEU A 74 36.84 20.34 12.99
C LEU A 74 38.18 19.76 13.46
N ALA A 75 38.48 18.50 13.09
CA ALA A 75 39.72 17.83 13.49
C ALA A 75 40.96 18.35 12.73
N GLY A 76 40.82 18.70 11.44
CA GLY A 76 41.93 19.17 10.60
C GLY A 76 42.71 20.37 11.19
N PRO A 77 42.03 21.46 11.60
CA PRO A 77 42.69 22.62 12.22
C PRO A 77 43.38 22.30 13.56
N ILE A 78 42.83 21.37 14.34
CA ILE A 78 43.38 20.97 15.65
C ILE A 78 44.66 20.14 15.44
N LEU A 79 44.62 19.16 14.55
CA LEU A 79 45.79 18.35 14.19
C LEU A 79 46.90 19.22 13.58
N ALA A 80 46.56 20.19 12.73
CA ALA A 80 47.52 21.12 12.15
C ALA A 80 48.23 22.01 13.20
N LYS A 81 47.57 22.29 14.33
CA LYS A 81 48.16 23.03 15.46
C LYS A 81 49.03 22.16 16.39
N LEU A 82 48.83 20.84 16.40
CA LEU A 82 49.61 19.91 17.23
C LEU A 82 50.91 19.44 16.55
N ILE A 83 51.01 19.58 15.23
CA ILE A 83 52.18 19.15 14.42
C ILE A 83 53.18 20.30 14.19
N LYS A 84 52.79 21.55 14.48
CA LYS A 84 53.67 22.73 14.49
C LYS A 84 54.18 23.02 15.89
#